data_AF-A0A7S2CJ78-F1
#
_entry.id   AF-A0A7S2CJ78-F1
#
_cell.length_a   1.000
_cell.length_b   1.000
_cell.length_c   1.000
_cell.angle_alpha   90.00
_cell.angle_beta   90.00
_cell.angle_gamma   90.00
#
_symmetry.space_group_name_H-M   'P 1'
#
loop_
_entity.id
_entity.type
_entity.pdbx_description
1 polymer ?
#
loop_
_entity_poly.entity_id
_entity_poly.type
_entity_poly.pdbx_seq_one_letter_code
_entity_poly.pdbx_strand_id
1 'polypeptide(L)'
;MSKRRTSLTSAQEDDDNDPRKHEGHAKMDQGEMKFNYKQQKLQTDLEMWVMDEVPGVFGVDDSDELREELQEDGQAELVEKVCHAKDIDAMRTMITEWLGPEASGSAKDDFVGRFVSLALKVQLAGKKK
;
A
#
# COMPACT_ATOMS: atom_id res chain seq x y z
N MET A 1 8.87 -42.21 -55.27
CA MET A 1 9.62 -41.36 -54.31
C MET A 1 8.73 -41.03 -53.13
N SER A 2 9.12 -41.44 -51.92
CA SER A 2 8.95 -40.68 -50.67
C SER A 2 9.24 -41.60 -49.49
N LYS A 3 10.51 -41.61 -49.07
CA LYS A 3 10.89 -42.03 -47.73
C LYS A 3 10.39 -40.94 -46.78
N ARG A 4 9.43 -41.23 -45.90
CA ARG A 4 9.10 -40.34 -44.77
C ARG A 4 9.53 -40.99 -43.47
N ARG A 5 10.25 -40.16 -42.71
CA ARG A 5 11.11 -40.46 -41.56
C ARG A 5 10.28 -40.84 -40.33
N THR A 6 10.88 -41.72 -39.55
CA THR A 6 10.63 -41.98 -38.13
C THR A 6 10.74 -40.70 -37.29
N SER A 7 9.84 -40.57 -36.32
CA SER A 7 10.19 -40.20 -34.94
C SER A 7 9.15 -40.78 -33.99
N LEU A 8 9.63 -41.69 -33.13
CA LEU A 8 9.01 -42.05 -31.87
C LEU A 8 8.94 -40.80 -30.97
N THR A 9 7.89 -40.68 -30.15
CA THR A 9 7.98 -40.70 -28.68
C THR A 9 6.57 -40.85 -28.11
N SER A 10 6.43 -41.90 -27.30
CA SER A 10 5.29 -42.22 -26.46
C SER A 10 5.30 -41.40 -25.18
N ALA A 11 4.11 -41.30 -24.58
CA ALA A 11 3.81 -41.01 -23.17
C ALA A 11 4.15 -39.56 -22.72
N GLN A 12 3.34 -38.89 -21.92
CA GLN A 12 2.59 -39.38 -20.77
C GLN A 12 1.48 -38.36 -20.44
N GLU A 13 0.28 -38.87 -20.19
CA GLU A 13 -0.76 -38.16 -19.45
C GLU A 13 -0.26 -37.93 -18.04
N ASP A 14 -0.24 -36.69 -17.55
CA ASP A 14 -0.32 -36.45 -16.11
C ASP A 14 -1.17 -35.20 -15.85
N ASP A 15 -2.23 -35.50 -15.13
CA ASP A 15 -3.25 -34.68 -14.51
C ASP A 15 -2.61 -33.84 -13.41
N ASP A 16 -2.59 -32.51 -13.56
CA ASP A 16 -2.29 -31.61 -12.44
C ASP A 16 -2.96 -30.25 -12.65
N ASN A 17 -4.29 -30.26 -12.55
CA ASN A 17 -5.09 -29.05 -12.37
C ASN A 17 -5.45 -28.94 -10.88
N ASP A 18 -4.43 -28.77 -10.02
CA ASP A 18 -4.62 -28.46 -8.59
C ASP A 18 -4.83 -26.93 -8.42
N PRO A 19 -6.03 -26.47 -8.01
CA PRO A 19 -6.32 -25.06 -7.78
C PRO A 19 -5.58 -24.46 -6.55
N ARG A 20 -4.69 -25.20 -5.90
CA ARG A 20 -3.88 -24.72 -4.76
C ARG A 20 -2.54 -24.10 -5.19
N LYS A 21 -2.22 -24.07 -6.48
CA LYS A 21 -1.02 -23.39 -7.00
C LYS A 21 -1.25 -21.88 -7.21
N HIS A 22 -1.53 -21.15 -6.13
CA HIS A 22 -1.31 -19.71 -6.10
C HIS A 22 0.20 -19.43 -5.98
N GLU A 23 0.92 -19.56 -7.09
CA GLU A 23 2.26 -19.00 -7.24
C GLU A 23 2.13 -17.48 -7.35
N GLY A 24 2.87 -16.75 -6.49
CA GLY A 24 3.10 -15.32 -6.70
C GLY A 24 2.83 -14.37 -5.55
N HIS A 25 2.76 -14.80 -4.29
CA HIS A 25 3.06 -13.84 -3.21
C HIS A 25 4.56 -13.59 -3.22
N ALA A 26 4.99 -12.56 -3.95
CA ALA A 26 6.32 -11.99 -3.83
C ALA A 26 6.58 -11.74 -2.34
N LYS A 27 7.41 -12.59 -1.73
CA LYS A 27 7.92 -12.35 -0.38
C LYS A 27 8.94 -11.23 -0.52
N MET A 28 8.48 -9.99 -0.51
CA MET A 28 9.36 -8.84 -0.37
C MET A 28 10.09 -8.99 0.97
N ASP A 29 11.41 -8.94 0.89
CA ASP A 29 12.32 -9.09 2.01
C ASP A 29 12.09 -7.94 2.99
N GLN A 30 11.54 -8.28 4.15
CA GLN A 30 11.06 -7.35 5.15
C GLN A 30 12.09 -7.29 6.28
N GLY A 31 13.05 -6.38 6.11
CA GLY A 31 13.88 -5.88 7.19
C GLY A 31 13.14 -4.78 7.94
N GLU A 32 13.17 -4.87 9.27
CA GLU A 32 12.72 -3.87 10.25
C GLU A 32 11.19 -3.77 10.47
N MET A 33 10.76 -4.05 11.72
CA MET A 33 9.36 -4.18 12.19
C MET A 33 8.36 -4.81 11.20
N LYS A 34 8.44 -6.14 11.01
CA LYS A 34 7.51 -6.91 10.18
C LYS A 34 6.04 -6.72 10.61
N PHE A 35 5.34 -5.79 9.97
CA PHE A 35 3.89 -5.80 9.91
C PHE A 35 3.41 -7.19 9.50
N ASN A 36 2.43 -7.72 10.21
CA ASN A 36 1.81 -8.97 9.79
C ASN A 36 1.01 -8.75 8.48
N TYR A 37 0.61 -9.82 7.80
CA TYR A 37 -0.11 -9.72 6.51
C TYR A 37 -1.36 -8.81 6.58
N LYS A 38 -2.08 -8.82 7.71
CA LYS A 38 -3.25 -7.95 7.90
C LYS A 38 -2.84 -6.48 8.02
N GLN A 39 -1.76 -6.19 8.72
CA GLN A 39 -1.23 -4.82 8.82
C GLN A 39 -0.71 -4.31 7.48
N GLN A 40 0.03 -5.14 6.74
CA GLN A 40 0.50 -4.80 5.39
C GLN A 40 -0.67 -4.46 4.47
N LYS A 41 -1.71 -5.30 4.45
CA LYS A 41 -2.91 -5.02 3.67
C LYS A 41 -3.56 -3.69 4.06
N LEU A 42 -3.75 -3.45 5.35
CA LEU A 42 -4.36 -2.20 5.82
C LEU A 42 -3.49 -0.97 5.53
N GLN A 43 -2.16 -1.13 5.52
CA GLN A 43 -1.24 -0.08 5.11
C GLN A 43 -1.38 0.21 3.62
N THR A 44 -1.41 -0.82 2.76
CA THR A 44 -1.65 -0.62 1.32
C THR A 44 -3.02 0.01 1.05
N ASP A 45 -4.07 -0.39 1.78
CA ASP A 45 -5.40 0.23 1.68
C ASP A 45 -5.36 1.71 2.10
N LEU A 46 -4.50 2.06 3.07
CA LEU A 46 -4.27 3.44 3.48
C LEU A 46 -3.48 4.23 2.42
N GLU A 47 -2.42 3.65 1.83
CA GLU A 47 -1.64 4.27 0.75
C GLU A 47 -2.54 4.62 -0.45
N MET A 48 -3.37 3.68 -0.90
CA MET A 48 -4.35 3.92 -1.98
C MET A 48 -5.32 5.04 -1.62
N TRP A 49 -5.83 5.05 -0.38
CA TRP A 49 -6.73 6.12 0.06
C TRP A 49 -6.05 7.49 0.12
N VAL A 50 -4.77 7.56 0.52
CA VAL A 50 -4.01 8.81 0.55
C VAL A 50 -3.84 9.36 -0.87
N MET A 51 -3.45 8.52 -1.84
CA MET A 51 -3.34 8.91 -3.25
C MET A 51 -4.64 9.49 -3.81
N ASP A 52 -5.78 8.87 -3.49
CA ASP A 52 -7.08 9.32 -3.98
C ASP A 52 -7.54 10.65 -3.34
N GLU A 53 -7.20 10.91 -2.08
CA GLU A 53 -7.82 12.01 -1.31
C GLU A 53 -6.92 13.23 -1.09
N VAL A 54 -5.60 13.06 -1.16
CA VAL A 54 -4.67 14.18 -1.04
C VAL A 54 -4.92 15.27 -2.10
N PRO A 55 -5.11 14.97 -3.40
CA PRO A 55 -5.43 16.00 -4.41
C PRO A 55 -6.62 16.88 -4.01
N GLY A 56 -7.66 16.25 -3.47
CA GLY A 56 -8.88 16.94 -2.99
C GLY A 56 -8.65 17.92 -1.84
N VAL A 57 -7.61 17.71 -1.00
CA VAL A 57 -7.24 18.66 0.07
C VAL A 57 -6.70 19.98 -0.50
N PHE A 58 -6.06 19.92 -1.67
CA PHE A 58 -5.46 21.07 -2.35
C PHE A 58 -6.34 21.61 -3.48
N GLY A 59 -7.46 20.96 -3.77
CA GLY A 59 -8.40 21.36 -4.83
C GLY A 59 -7.86 21.13 -6.24
N VAL A 60 -6.93 20.18 -6.40
CA VAL A 60 -6.41 19.72 -7.69
C VAL A 60 -7.01 18.36 -8.05
N ASP A 61 -6.98 18.01 -9.33
CA ASP A 61 -7.58 16.77 -9.82
C ASP A 61 -6.63 15.56 -9.69
N ASP A 62 -5.31 15.80 -9.73
CA ASP A 62 -4.28 14.75 -9.68
C ASP A 62 -3.11 15.13 -8.75
N SER A 63 -2.46 14.11 -8.19
CA SER A 63 -1.26 14.24 -7.36
C SER A 63 -0.04 14.78 -8.12
N ASP A 64 0.02 14.61 -9.44
CA ASP A 64 1.08 15.19 -10.31
C ASP A 64 1.11 16.73 -10.26
N GLU A 65 -0.01 17.37 -9.90
CA GLU A 65 -0.10 18.83 -9.75
C GLU A 65 0.38 19.33 -8.37
N LEU A 66 0.66 18.41 -7.45
CA LEU A 66 1.16 18.73 -6.11
C LEU A 66 2.68 18.91 -6.12
N ARG A 67 3.20 19.50 -5.04
CA ARG A 67 4.66 19.55 -4.81
C ARG A 67 5.23 18.13 -4.70
N GLU A 68 6.48 17.94 -5.09
CA GLU A 68 7.15 16.63 -5.14
C GLU A 68 7.01 15.85 -3.82
N GLU A 69 7.04 16.51 -2.66
CA GLU A 69 6.92 15.87 -1.36
C GLU A 69 5.51 15.31 -1.08
N LEU A 70 4.50 15.76 -1.82
CA LEU A 70 3.11 15.31 -1.73
C LEU A 70 2.76 14.29 -2.83
N GLN A 71 3.68 13.97 -3.73
CA GLN A 71 3.48 12.96 -4.78
C GLN A 71 3.70 11.54 -4.23
N GLU A 72 3.54 10.51 -5.06
CA GLU A 72 3.48 9.10 -4.68
C GLU A 72 4.58 8.67 -3.68
N ASP A 73 5.85 9.00 -3.95
CA ASP A 73 6.98 8.63 -3.09
C ASP A 73 6.87 9.28 -1.70
N GLY A 74 6.53 10.57 -1.65
CA GLY A 74 6.37 11.31 -0.40
C GLY A 74 5.15 10.86 0.41
N GLN A 75 4.08 10.44 -0.27
CA GLN A 75 2.90 9.85 0.36
C GLN A 75 3.23 8.49 0.99
N ALA A 76 3.94 7.62 0.27
CA ALA A 76 4.35 6.31 0.78
C ALA A 76 5.26 6.45 2.02
N GLU A 77 6.24 7.34 1.96
CA GLU A 77 7.14 7.62 3.09
C GLU A 77 6.36 8.18 4.30
N LEU A 78 5.40 9.08 4.08
CA LEU A 78 4.56 9.58 5.15
C LEU A 78 3.73 8.45 5.79
N VAL A 79 3.05 7.64 4.98
CA VAL A 79 2.20 6.55 5.48
C VAL A 79 3.00 5.59 6.35
N GLU A 80 4.20 5.23 5.92
CA GLU A 80 5.10 4.38 6.69
C GLU A 80 5.43 5.03 8.05
N LYS A 81 5.88 6.29 8.06
CA LYS A 81 6.23 7.03 9.28
C LYS A 81 5.04 7.13 10.24
N VAL A 82 3.87 7.48 9.73
CA VAL A 82 2.64 7.64 10.53
C VAL A 82 2.19 6.30 11.12
N CYS A 83 2.26 5.22 10.37
CA CYS A 83 1.90 3.89 10.87
C CYS A 83 2.86 3.39 11.98
N HIS A 84 4.09 3.90 12.02
CA HIS A 84 5.08 3.62 13.07
C HIS A 84 5.12 4.67 14.19
N ALA A 85 4.31 5.73 14.11
CA ALA A 85 4.29 6.78 15.12
C ALA A 85 3.82 6.24 16.48
N LYS A 86 4.44 6.76 17.55
CA LYS A 86 4.21 6.31 18.94
C LYS A 86 2.81 6.59 19.48
N ASP A 87 2.19 7.68 19.06
CA ASP A 87 0.93 8.20 19.61
C ASP A 87 0.18 9.05 18.58
N ILE A 88 -1.09 9.35 18.90
CA ILE A 88 -2.01 10.07 18.03
C ILE A 88 -1.53 11.49 17.76
N ASP A 89 -0.95 12.17 18.75
CA ASP A 89 -0.48 13.54 18.61
C ASP A 89 0.70 13.58 17.63
N ALA A 90 1.63 12.64 17.73
CA ALA A 90 2.72 12.48 16.77
C ALA A 90 2.20 12.23 15.34
N MET A 91 1.20 11.36 15.16
CA MET A 91 0.58 11.15 13.85
C MET A 91 0.00 12.45 13.28
N ARG A 92 -0.81 13.16 14.08
CA ARG A 92 -1.43 14.42 13.67
C ARG A 92 -0.40 15.47 13.28
N THR A 93 0.65 15.61 14.09
CA THR A 93 1.75 16.55 13.82
C THR A 93 2.45 16.21 12.52
N MET A 94 2.87 14.94 12.31
CA MET A 94 3.53 14.51 11.08
C MET A 94 2.69 14.80 9.83
N ILE A 95 1.40 14.46 9.86
CA ILE A 95 0.50 14.70 8.72
C ILE A 95 0.29 16.21 8.49
N THR A 96 0.09 16.97 9.57
CA THR A 96 -0.16 18.42 9.48
C THR A 96 1.04 19.18 8.95
N GLU A 97 2.24 18.79 9.37
CA GLU A 97 3.51 19.33 8.89
C GLU A 97 3.74 18.95 7.42
N TRP A 98 3.53 17.68 7.07
CA TRP A 98 3.67 17.19 5.71
C TRP A 98 2.69 17.83 4.72
N LEU A 99 1.47 18.18 5.14
CA LEU A 99 0.51 18.91 4.31
C LEU A 99 0.85 20.39 4.15
N GLY A 100 1.72 20.94 4.98
CA GLY A 100 2.08 22.36 4.94
C GLY A 100 0.94 23.34 5.30
N PRO A 101 1.24 24.65 5.26
CA PRO A 101 0.28 25.73 5.52
C PRO A 101 -0.75 25.94 4.41
N GLU A 102 -0.46 25.51 3.19
CA GLU A 102 -1.32 25.67 2.02
C GLU A 102 -2.59 24.80 2.10
N ALA A 103 -2.48 23.61 2.69
CA ALA A 103 -3.64 22.83 3.11
C ALA A 103 -4.27 23.54 4.30
N SER A 104 -5.50 24.01 4.15
CA SER A 104 -6.22 24.77 5.18
C SER A 104 -7.72 24.50 5.15
N GLY A 105 -8.39 24.82 6.26
CA GLY A 105 -9.84 24.64 6.39
C GLY A 105 -10.26 23.20 6.71
N SER A 106 -11.56 22.95 6.57
CA SER A 106 -12.17 21.69 7.01
C SER A 106 -11.68 20.47 6.25
N ALA A 107 -11.32 20.61 4.96
CA ALA A 107 -10.80 19.51 4.16
C ALA A 107 -9.51 18.92 4.77
N LYS A 108 -8.61 19.78 5.25
CA LYS A 108 -7.41 19.35 5.98
C LYS A 108 -7.76 18.64 7.27
N ASP A 109 -8.63 19.20 8.09
CA ASP A 109 -8.98 18.63 9.39
C ASP A 109 -9.65 17.25 9.25
N ASP A 110 -10.54 17.11 8.26
CA ASP A 110 -11.22 15.87 7.93
C ASP A 110 -10.23 14.81 7.41
N PHE A 111 -9.34 15.20 6.49
CA PHE A 111 -8.28 14.33 5.98
C PHE A 111 -7.36 13.84 7.10
N VAL A 112 -6.83 14.75 7.93
CA VAL A 112 -5.96 14.41 9.07
C VAL A 112 -6.68 13.47 10.04
N GLY A 113 -7.93 13.76 10.38
CA GLY A 113 -8.72 12.91 11.26
C GLY A 113 -8.91 11.49 10.72
N ARG A 114 -9.22 11.37 9.42
CA ARG A 114 -9.42 10.09 8.76
C ARG A 114 -8.12 9.31 8.61
N PHE A 115 -7.03 9.95 8.21
CA PHE A 115 -5.71 9.34 8.11
C PHE A 115 -5.29 8.75 9.45
N VAL A 116 -5.35 9.53 10.53
CA VAL A 116 -5.04 9.05 11.89
C VAL A 116 -5.90 7.84 12.26
N SER A 117 -7.21 7.88 11.98
CA SER A 117 -8.09 6.75 12.28
C SER A 117 -7.69 5.48 11.52
N LEU A 118 -7.29 5.60 10.26
CA LEU A 118 -6.84 4.47 9.44
C LEU A 118 -5.48 3.94 9.91
N ALA A 119 -4.51 4.82 10.18
CA ALA A 119 -3.21 4.44 10.73
C ALA A 119 -3.34 3.70 12.08
N LEU A 120 -4.24 4.15 12.96
CA LEU A 120 -4.55 3.43 14.20
C LEU A 120 -5.11 2.03 13.93
N LYS A 121 -5.94 1.83 12.90
CA LYS A 121 -6.42 0.49 12.52
C LYS A 121 -5.25 -0.41 12.11
N VAL A 122 -4.27 0.12 11.37
CA VAL A 122 -3.03 -0.61 11.01
C VAL A 122 -2.29 -1.03 12.28
N GLN A 123 -2.08 -0.12 13.23
CA GLN A 123 -1.38 -0.43 14.48
C GLN A 123 -2.12 -1.45 15.35
N LEU A 124 -3.44 -1.30 15.49
CA LEU A 124 -4.26 -2.19 16.33
C LEU A 124 -4.39 -3.59 15.74
N ALA A 125 -4.32 -3.75 14.42
CA ALA A 125 -4.32 -5.06 13.77
C ALA A 125 -3.07 -5.91 14.10
N GLY A 126 -2.00 -5.30 14.61
CA GLY A 126 -0.79 -5.99 15.07
C GLY A 126 -0.83 -6.45 16.53
N LYS A 127 -1.66 -5.83 17.37
CA LYS A 127 -1.76 -6.17 18.79
C LYS A 127 -2.57 -7.46 18.93
N LYS A 128 -1.89 -8.58 19.16
CA LYS A 128 -2.55 -9.83 19.60
C LYS A 128 -3.31 -9.52 20.89
N LYS A 129 -4.58 -9.98 20.95
CA LYS A 129 -5.35 -10.02 22.19
C LYS A 129 -4.70 -10.98 23.18
#